data_AF-A0A2V8QLH8-F1
#
_entry.id   AF-A0A2V8QLH8-F1
#
_cell.length_a   1.000
_cell.length_b   1.000
_cell.length_c   1.000
_cell.angle_alpha   90.00
_cell.angle_beta   90.00
_cell.angle_gamma   90.00
#
_symmetry.space_group_name_H-M   'P 1'
#
loop_
_entity.id
_entity.type
_entity.pdbx_description
1 polymer ?
#
loop_
_entity_poly.entity_id
_entity_poly.type
_entity_poly.pdbx_seq_one_letter_code
_entity_poly.pdbx_strand_id
1 'polypeptide(L)'
;RVGDGAWRRVSTDNAPLAGGLRDNEWSRGFTVFAREIVAALRDGRTTIDNAATFDDGHHTQLVLDAARAAHAGGCRVTVTDG
;
A
#
# COMPACT_ATOMS: atom_id res chain seq x y z
N ARG A 1 -16.79 20.22 -9.42
CA ARG A 1 -15.75 19.18 -9.59
C ARG A 1 -15.36 18.66 -8.22
N VAL A 2 -15.33 17.34 -8.02
CA VAL A 2 -14.75 16.76 -6.81
C VAL A 2 -13.23 16.96 -6.90
N GLY A 3 -12.61 17.59 -5.89
CA GLY A 3 -11.18 17.88 -5.88
C GLY A 3 -10.76 19.33 -6.20
N ASP A 4 -11.71 20.23 -6.53
CA ASP A 4 -11.42 21.66 -6.79
C ASP A 4 -11.30 22.52 -5.50
N GLY A 5 -11.25 21.89 -4.32
CA GLY A 5 -11.16 22.59 -3.03
C GLY A 5 -9.72 22.86 -2.58
N ALA A 6 -9.54 23.84 -1.69
CA ALA A 6 -8.25 24.07 -1.03
C ALA A 6 -7.97 22.95 -0.02
N TRP A 7 -6.85 22.25 -0.19
CA TRP A 7 -6.40 21.23 0.76
C TRP A 7 -6.04 21.88 2.10
N ARG A 8 -6.63 21.37 3.17
CA ARG A 8 -6.31 21.78 4.55
C ARG A 8 -5.51 20.69 5.22
N ARG A 9 -4.34 21.04 5.79
CA ARG A 9 -3.60 20.11 6.64
C ARG A 9 -4.41 19.81 7.89
N VAL A 10 -4.44 18.53 8.26
CA VAL A 10 -5.02 18.05 9.51
C VAL A 10 -3.87 17.52 10.34
N SER A 11 -3.77 17.97 11.59
CA SER A 11 -2.80 17.41 12.53
C SER A 11 -3.26 16.03 12.97
N THR A 12 -2.34 15.08 12.99
CA THR A 12 -2.57 13.71 13.47
C THR A 12 -1.44 13.33 14.42
N ASP A 13 -1.72 12.40 15.33
CA ASP A 13 -0.69 11.86 16.20
C ASP A 13 0.33 11.06 15.40
N ASN A 14 1.60 11.12 15.83
CA ASN A 14 2.66 10.35 15.20
C ASN A 14 2.52 8.87 15.56
N ALA A 15 2.49 8.02 14.54
CA ALA A 15 2.53 6.58 14.73
C ALA A 15 3.88 6.14 15.36
N PRO A 16 3.92 5.03 16.12
CA PRO A 16 5.15 4.48 16.68
C PRO A 16 6.26 4.26 15.65
N LEU A 17 7.51 4.41 16.08
CA LEU A 17 8.70 4.17 15.26
C LEU A 17 9.58 3.11 15.92
N ALA A 18 9.92 2.04 15.19
CA ALA A 18 10.86 1.04 15.67
C ALA A 18 12.28 1.63 15.75
N GLY A 19 13.05 1.21 16.76
CA GLY A 19 14.42 1.66 16.95
C GLY A 19 15.31 1.37 15.74
N GLY A 20 16.17 2.33 15.37
CA GLY A 20 17.10 2.21 14.25
C GLY A 20 16.50 2.53 12.87
N LEU A 21 15.20 2.80 12.77
CA LEU A 21 14.59 3.26 11.52
C LEU A 21 14.68 4.77 11.37
N ARG A 22 14.72 5.22 10.10
CA ARG A 22 14.65 6.64 9.78
C ARG A 22 13.30 7.20 10.18
N ASP A 23 13.28 8.38 10.80
CA ASP A 23 12.03 9.03 11.15
C ASP A 23 11.34 9.62 9.91
N ASN A 24 10.35 8.90 9.39
CA ASN A 24 9.45 9.32 8.31
C ASN A 24 8.17 8.48 8.35
N GLU A 25 7.14 8.94 7.64
CA GLU A 25 5.81 8.30 7.62
C GLU A 25 5.85 6.84 7.14
N TRP A 26 6.74 6.51 6.20
CA TRP A 26 6.88 5.13 5.71
C TRP A 26 7.39 4.20 6.80
N SER A 27 8.46 4.60 7.50
CA SER A 27 9.04 3.82 8.59
C SER A 27 8.08 3.67 9.77
N ARG A 28 7.28 4.70 10.06
CA ARG A 28 6.24 4.65 11.11
C ARG A 28 5.08 3.74 10.71
N GLY A 29 4.56 3.89 9.48
CA GLY A 29 3.51 3.03 8.93
C GLY A 29 3.94 1.56 8.90
N PHE A 30 5.15 1.27 8.45
CA PHE A 30 5.69 -0.09 8.44
C PHE A 30 5.86 -0.65 9.86
N THR A 31 6.28 0.17 10.83
CA THR A 31 6.36 -0.24 12.24
C THR A 31 5.00 -0.70 12.77
N VAL A 32 3.94 0.06 12.48
CA VAL A 32 2.57 -0.31 12.89
C VAL A 32 2.14 -1.58 12.18
N PHE A 33 2.29 -1.65 10.86
CA PHE A 33 1.84 -2.80 10.08
C PHE A 33 2.57 -4.10 10.45
N ALA A 34 3.88 -4.04 10.70
CA ALA A 34 4.65 -5.19 11.17
C ALA A 34 4.15 -5.74 12.51
N ARG A 35 3.70 -4.87 13.44
CA ARG A 35 3.11 -5.31 14.71
C ARG A 35 1.80 -6.06 14.49
N GLU A 36 0.94 -5.56 13.60
CA GLU A 36 -0.32 -6.22 13.25
C GLU A 36 -0.10 -7.57 12.58
N ILE A 37 0.90 -7.67 11.69
CA ILE A 37 1.32 -8.95 11.09
C ILE A 37 1.74 -9.95 12.17
N VAL A 38 2.61 -9.53 13.10
CA VAL A 38 3.08 -10.40 14.20
C VAL A 38 1.91 -10.85 15.08
N ALA A 39 0.95 -9.97 15.37
CA ALA A 39 -0.25 -10.32 16.13
C ALA A 39 -1.12 -11.34 15.38
N ALA A 40 -1.41 -11.10 14.10
CA ALA A 40 -2.17 -12.02 13.27
C ALA A 40 -1.53 -13.42 13.21
N LEU A 41 -0.22 -13.48 12.98
CA LEU A 41 0.52 -14.74 12.94
C LEU A 41 0.48 -15.49 14.28
N ARG A 42 0.59 -14.77 15.41
CA ARG A 42 0.49 -15.37 16.76
C ARG A 42 -0.89 -15.97 17.02
N ASP A 43 -1.93 -15.36 16.48
CA ASP A 43 -3.31 -15.83 16.60
C ASP A 43 -3.66 -16.92 15.57
N GLY A 44 -2.71 -17.34 14.73
CA GLY A 44 -2.95 -18.31 13.65
C GLY A 44 -3.79 -17.76 12.50
N ARG A 45 -3.94 -16.43 12.41
CA ARG A 45 -4.66 -15.75 11.33
C ARG A 45 -3.72 -15.55 10.13
N THR A 46 -4.30 -15.60 8.93
CA THR A 46 -3.60 -15.36 7.66
C THR A 46 -3.90 -13.99 7.06
N THR A 47 -4.77 -13.21 7.71
CA THR A 47 -5.21 -11.89 7.25
C THR A 47 -5.24 -10.88 8.40
N ILE A 48 -5.17 -9.61 8.02
CA ILE A 48 -5.39 -8.45 8.90
C ILE A 48 -6.62 -7.73 8.34
N ASP A 49 -7.54 -7.33 9.21
CA ASP A 49 -8.76 -6.65 8.79
C ASP A 49 -8.44 -5.37 8.01
N ASN A 50 -9.10 -5.20 6.87
CA ASN A 50 -8.93 -4.06 5.95
C ASN A 50 -7.51 -3.91 5.35
N ALA A 51 -6.61 -4.89 5.53
CA ALA A 51 -5.34 -4.91 4.84
C ALA A 51 -5.51 -5.43 3.41
N ALA A 52 -4.59 -5.04 2.53
CA ALA A 52 -4.49 -5.61 1.21
C ALA A 52 -4.27 -7.12 1.28
N THR A 53 -5.00 -7.85 0.46
CA THR A 53 -4.88 -9.29 0.27
C THR A 53 -3.79 -9.60 -0.75
N PHE A 54 -3.50 -10.89 -0.92
CA PHE A 54 -2.64 -11.34 -2.01
C PHE A 54 -3.22 -10.96 -3.38
N ASP A 55 -4.53 -11.10 -3.56
CA ASP A 55 -5.20 -10.79 -4.82
C ASP A 55 -5.04 -9.30 -5.17
N ASP A 56 -5.16 -8.40 -4.20
CA ASP A 56 -4.92 -6.96 -4.42
C ASP A 56 -3.49 -6.68 -4.93
N GLY A 57 -2.51 -7.41 -4.38
CA GLY A 57 -1.12 -7.37 -4.83
C GLY A 57 -0.96 -7.89 -6.25
N HIS A 58 -1.62 -8.99 -6.60
CA HIS A 58 -1.60 -9.56 -7.94
C HIS A 58 -2.20 -8.60 -8.97
N HIS A 59 -3.38 -8.03 -8.71
CA HIS A 59 -4.02 -7.03 -9.57
C HIS A 59 -3.11 -5.82 -9.79
N THR A 60 -2.47 -5.34 -8.72
CA THR A 60 -1.49 -4.24 -8.82
C THR A 60 -0.32 -4.62 -9.73
N GLN A 61 0.18 -5.85 -9.63
CA GLN A 61 1.28 -6.33 -10.46
C GLN A 61 0.88 -6.37 -11.96
N LEU A 62 -0.33 -6.82 -12.29
CA LEU A 62 -0.84 -6.79 -13.67
C LEU A 62 -0.89 -5.38 -14.26
N VAL A 63 -1.30 -4.38 -13.46
CA VAL A 63 -1.30 -2.98 -13.87
C VAL A 63 0.13 -2.49 -14.14
N LEU A 64 1.08 -2.82 -13.26
CA LEU A 64 2.49 -2.44 -13.44
C LEU A 64 3.09 -3.08 -14.70
N ASP A 65 2.74 -4.33 -15.00
CA ASP A 65 3.22 -5.02 -16.19
C ASP A 65 2.61 -4.44 -17.48
N ALA A 66 1.33 -4.11 -17.48
CA ALA A 66 0.70 -3.39 -18.59
C ALA A 66 1.32 -2.01 -18.81
N ALA A 67 1.65 -1.28 -17.74
CA ALA A 67 2.34 0.01 -17.84
C ALA A 67 3.73 -0.11 -18.47
N ARG A 68 4.50 -1.15 -18.10
CA ARG A 68 5.80 -1.46 -18.72
C ARG A 68 5.65 -1.81 -20.20
N ALA A 69 4.69 -2.65 -20.54
CA ALA A 69 4.41 -3.01 -21.93
C ALA A 69 3.98 -1.80 -22.78
N ALA A 70 3.12 -0.93 -22.22
CA ALA A 70 2.69 0.31 -22.86
C ALA A 70 3.86 1.26 -23.13
N HIS A 71 4.79 1.40 -22.17
CA HIS A 71 6.00 2.20 -22.37
C HIS A 71 6.89 1.62 -23.48
N ALA A 72 7.13 0.30 -23.48
CA ALA A 72 7.96 -0.36 -24.48
C ALA A 72 7.35 -0.30 -25.89
N GLY A 73 6.03 -0.43 -26.01
CA GLY A 73 5.30 -0.40 -27.29
C GLY A 73 4.87 0.99 -27.76
N GLY A 74 4.96 2.01 -26.91
CA GLY A 74 4.47 3.36 -27.22
C GLY A 74 2.95 3.44 -27.45
N CYS A 75 2.18 2.48 -26.94
CA CYS A 75 0.75 2.37 -27.17
C CYS A 75 -0.01 2.00 -25.89
N ARG A 76 -1.33 2.19 -25.89
CA ARG A 76 -2.17 1.79 -24.76
C ARG A 76 -2.26 0.27 -24.68
N VAL A 77 -2.09 -0.29 -23.48
CA VAL A 77 -2.28 -1.71 -23.18
C VAL A 77 -3.47 -1.86 -22.23
N THR A 78 -4.36 -2.82 -22.51
CA THR A 78 -5.48 -3.16 -21.65
C THR A 78 -5.02 -4.15 -20.58
N VAL A 79 -5.36 -3.89 -19.32
CA VAL A 79 -5.15 -4.84 -18.22
C VAL A 79 -6.27 -5.88 -18.28
N THR A 80 -5.92 -7.16 -18.24
CA THR A 80 -6.86 -8.28 -18.19
C THR A 80 -6.58 -9.10 -16.95
N ASP A 81 -7.56 -9.26 -16.08
CA ASP A 81 -7.58 -10.37 -15.10
C ASP A 81 -8.12 -11.62 -15.76
N GLY A 82 -7.46 -12.75 -15.47
CA GLY A 82 -7.84 -14.07 -15.99
C GLY A 82 -9.15 -14.60 -15.43
#